data_AF-A0A4R8WS89-F1
#
_entry.id   AF-A0A4R8WS89-F1
#
_cell.length_a   1.000
_cell.length_b   1.000
_cell.length_c   1.000
_cell.angle_alpha   90.00
_cell.angle_beta   90.00
_cell.angle_gamma   90.00
#
_symmetry.space_group_name_H-M   'P 1'
#
loop_
_entity.id
_entity.type
_entity.pdbx_description
1 polymer ?
#
loop_
_entity_poly.entity_id
_entity_poly.type
_entity_poly.pdbx_seq_one_letter_code
_entity_poly.pdbx_strand_id
1 'polypeptide(L)'
;MLALGSIKAGMSASLDFAGRLVEDLDSSLWDSSDPATDDVRDYMVGAARAVAANLQNASVHLKYYGELRYAQDAEMGQLSRSTGRPFPIPGTNPRFDEREAQLDAAEQGLFVAAGASLDCLAAVLAGVAGLRTPIQRVDYGMLTPLRVAGARTEVDYDRRLLRALSPAHTDLGQLQLGAVAALGAAVDASGPAGWLLWAFGVRNMSVHREHRMELISTARSTRRGRMVVDRLGPANPDQSHMAALKTAEYELAQFYIHEDLGTTLKGVMSSLSTTVVGTVAVLGNLWAERKARPELTVSASAQWKPVSAYQVFKGYEPGPMGISSEKSALIMHPSDARRMKAGGLIKPVR
;
A
#
# COMPACT_ATOMS: atom_id res chain seq x y z
N MET A 1 19.88 10.93 2.67
CA MET A 1 18.62 11.71 2.67
C MET A 1 17.54 10.82 2.05
N LEU A 2 16.42 10.57 2.73
CA LEU A 2 15.34 9.72 2.18
C LEU A 2 14.74 10.37 0.93
N ALA A 3 14.33 9.57 -0.06
CA ALA A 3 13.65 10.03 -1.27
C ALA A 3 12.17 10.42 -0.98
N LEU A 4 11.95 11.20 0.10
CA LEU A 4 10.60 11.58 0.55
C LEU A 4 9.88 12.46 -0.46
N GLY A 5 10.60 13.11 -1.39
CA GLY A 5 10.01 14.05 -2.34
C GLY A 5 8.80 13.50 -3.10
N SER A 6 8.85 12.24 -3.54
CA SER A 6 7.75 11.62 -4.30
C SER A 6 6.58 11.14 -3.44
N ILE A 7 6.78 10.95 -2.13
CA ILE A 7 5.75 10.38 -1.23
C ILE A 7 5.22 11.36 -0.18
N LYS A 8 5.90 12.49 0.01
CA LYS A 8 5.62 13.47 1.07
C LYS A 8 4.17 13.94 1.05
N ALA A 9 3.63 14.22 -0.14
CA ALA A 9 2.25 14.69 -0.29
C ALA A 9 1.24 13.64 0.21
N GLY A 10 1.37 12.38 -0.22
CA GLY A 10 0.53 11.28 0.26
C GLY A 10 0.66 11.02 1.75
N MET A 11 1.89 11.05 2.30
CA MET A 11 2.10 10.92 3.74
C MET A 11 1.41 12.04 4.53
N SER A 12 1.63 13.30 4.13
CA SER A 12 1.02 14.47 4.78
C SER A 12 -0.50 14.39 4.71
N ALA A 13 -1.08 14.12 3.53
CA ALA A 13 -2.52 13.98 3.38
C ALA A 13 -3.10 12.94 4.34
N SER A 14 -2.50 11.75 4.40
CA SER A 14 -2.99 10.68 5.27
C SER A 14 -2.84 11.00 6.76
N LEU A 15 -1.73 11.62 7.17
CA LEU A 15 -1.51 12.05 8.54
C LEU A 15 -2.45 13.17 8.97
N ASP A 16 -2.69 14.14 8.09
CA ASP A 16 -3.64 15.24 8.32
C ASP A 16 -5.06 14.68 8.47
N PHE A 17 -5.44 13.71 7.63
CA PHE A 17 -6.73 13.03 7.76
C PHE A 17 -6.84 12.22 9.05
N ALA A 18 -5.79 11.50 9.44
CA ALA A 18 -5.74 10.84 10.74
C ALA A 18 -5.88 11.83 11.91
N GLY A 19 -5.33 13.04 11.78
CA GLY A 19 -5.53 14.14 12.72
C GLY A 19 -6.99 14.55 12.85
N ARG A 20 -7.69 14.72 11.73
CA ARG A 20 -9.14 15.00 11.70
C ARG A 20 -9.96 13.89 12.37
N LEU A 21 -9.63 12.63 12.09
CA LEU A 21 -10.28 11.49 12.76
C LEU A 21 -10.07 11.50 14.28
N VAL A 22 -8.88 11.91 14.75
CA VAL A 22 -8.58 12.06 16.18
C VAL A 22 -9.38 13.21 16.81
N GLU A 23 -9.58 14.31 16.09
CA GLU A 23 -10.39 15.44 16.55
C GLU A 23 -11.88 15.07 16.67
N ASP A 24 -12.36 14.17 15.81
CA ASP A 24 -13.75 13.75 15.75
C ASP A 24 -14.05 12.45 16.54
N LEU A 25 -13.16 12.00 17.45
CA LEU A 25 -13.36 10.78 18.26
C LEU A 25 -14.63 10.83 19.11
N ASP A 26 -14.98 12.00 19.63
CA ASP A 26 -16.16 12.23 20.48
C ASP A 26 -17.36 12.79 19.69
N SER A 27 -17.30 12.77 18.34
CA SER A 27 -18.36 13.33 17.50
C SER A 27 -19.66 12.50 17.54
N SER A 28 -20.79 13.16 17.28
CA SER A 28 -22.12 12.54 17.19
C SER A 28 -22.30 11.60 15.99
N LEU A 29 -21.32 11.54 15.09
CA LEU A 29 -21.25 10.55 13.99
C LEU A 29 -21.17 9.12 14.48
N TRP A 30 -20.69 8.95 15.68
CA TRP A 30 -20.44 7.66 16.25
C TRP A 30 -21.56 7.32 17.22
N ASP A 31 -22.24 6.21 16.96
CA ASP A 31 -23.24 5.69 17.88
C ASP A 31 -22.56 5.13 19.14
N SER A 32 -22.56 5.91 20.22
CA SER A 32 -21.97 5.50 21.49
C SER A 32 -22.71 4.34 22.18
N SER A 33 -23.91 3.99 21.70
CA SER A 33 -24.63 2.80 22.17
C SER A 33 -24.16 1.51 21.48
N ASP A 34 -23.46 1.61 20.34
CA ASP A 34 -22.92 0.46 19.62
C ASP A 34 -21.58 0.02 20.24
N PRO A 35 -21.47 -1.22 20.76
CA PRO A 35 -20.28 -1.69 21.46
C PRO A 35 -19.03 -1.78 20.57
N ALA A 36 -19.19 -1.79 19.24
CA ALA A 36 -18.07 -1.82 18.30
C ALA A 36 -17.50 -0.43 17.97
N THR A 37 -18.13 0.64 18.47
CA THR A 37 -17.78 2.01 18.09
C THR A 37 -16.35 2.38 18.46
N ASP A 38 -15.89 2.02 19.66
CA ASP A 38 -14.53 2.35 20.12
C ASP A 38 -13.46 1.66 19.27
N ASP A 39 -13.71 0.40 18.93
CA ASP A 39 -12.86 -0.42 18.07
C ASP A 39 -12.75 0.17 16.65
N VAL A 40 -13.88 0.53 16.04
CA VAL A 40 -13.91 1.12 14.69
C VAL A 40 -13.19 2.47 14.67
N ARG A 41 -13.47 3.34 15.66
CA ARG A 41 -12.82 4.65 15.81
C ARG A 41 -11.30 4.51 15.88
N ASP A 42 -10.82 3.66 16.79
CA ASP A 42 -9.38 3.45 16.99
C ASP A 42 -8.72 2.86 15.75
N TYR A 43 -9.34 1.83 15.17
CA TYR A 43 -8.82 1.15 14.00
C TYR A 43 -8.70 2.08 12.79
N MET A 44 -9.68 2.94 12.55
CA MET A 44 -9.64 3.91 11.44
C MET A 44 -8.49 4.91 11.58
N VAL A 45 -8.25 5.42 12.80
CA VAL A 45 -7.09 6.29 13.08
C VAL A 45 -5.78 5.52 12.84
N GLY A 46 -5.70 4.28 13.33
CA GLY A 46 -4.55 3.40 13.12
C GLY A 46 -4.28 3.14 11.63
N ALA A 47 -5.30 2.77 10.87
CA ALA A 47 -5.22 2.51 9.45
C ALA A 47 -4.79 3.76 8.65
N ALA A 48 -5.34 4.93 8.95
CA ALA A 48 -4.94 6.19 8.31
C ALA A 48 -3.47 6.56 8.57
N ARG A 49 -2.95 6.28 9.78
CA ARG A 49 -1.51 6.43 10.06
C ARG A 49 -0.66 5.37 9.38
N ALA A 50 -1.17 4.13 9.31
CA ALA A 50 -0.48 3.02 8.67
C ALA A 50 -0.27 3.25 7.17
N VAL A 51 -1.20 3.93 6.47
CA VAL A 51 -0.97 4.37 5.08
C VAL A 51 0.34 5.15 4.95
N ALA A 52 0.56 6.16 5.79
CA ALA A 52 1.78 6.98 5.76
C ALA A 52 3.03 6.20 6.18
N ALA A 53 2.93 5.35 7.20
CA ALA A 53 4.02 4.47 7.63
C ALA A 53 4.44 3.49 6.51
N ASN A 54 3.47 2.93 5.79
CA ASN A 54 3.72 2.01 4.68
C ASN A 54 4.32 2.73 3.44
N LEU A 55 3.88 3.96 3.14
CA LEU A 55 4.55 4.80 2.13
C LEU A 55 6.03 5.04 2.51
N GLN A 56 6.29 5.35 3.78
CA GLN A 56 7.65 5.55 4.27
C GLN A 56 8.48 4.27 4.13
N ASN A 57 7.96 3.12 4.53
CA ASN A 57 8.63 1.82 4.38
C ASN A 57 8.96 1.53 2.91
N ALA A 58 8.01 1.74 2.01
CA ALA A 58 8.24 1.57 0.57
C ALA A 58 9.34 2.51 0.04
N SER A 59 9.44 3.75 0.54
CA SER A 59 10.53 4.66 0.16
C SER A 59 11.90 4.25 0.69
N VAL A 60 11.96 3.59 1.86
CA VAL A 60 13.21 3.03 2.40
C VAL A 60 13.70 1.92 1.48
N HIS A 61 12.80 1.02 1.07
CA HIS A 61 13.11 -0.04 0.10
C HIS A 61 13.56 0.52 -1.25
N LEU A 62 12.87 1.54 -1.78
CA LEU A 62 13.29 2.19 -3.04
C LEU A 62 14.69 2.81 -2.94
N LYS A 63 14.99 3.47 -1.82
CA LYS A 63 16.32 4.05 -1.59
C LYS A 63 17.38 2.96 -1.50
N TYR A 64 17.12 1.91 -0.75
CA TYR A 64 18.03 0.79 -0.59
C TYR A 64 18.29 0.09 -1.93
N TYR A 65 17.24 -0.15 -2.72
CA TYR A 65 17.35 -0.65 -4.09
C TYR A 65 18.29 0.23 -4.94
N GLY A 66 18.12 1.56 -4.90
CA GLY A 66 18.99 2.48 -5.64
C GLY A 66 20.46 2.46 -5.20
N GLU A 67 20.74 2.29 -3.90
CA GLU A 67 22.10 2.18 -3.36
C GLU A 67 22.77 0.86 -3.78
N LEU A 68 22.04 -0.24 -3.67
CA LEU A 68 22.48 -1.55 -4.15
C LEU A 68 22.74 -1.53 -5.66
N ARG A 69 21.82 -0.92 -6.41
CA ARG A 69 21.92 -0.84 -7.87
C ARG A 69 23.17 -0.10 -8.30
N TYR A 70 23.44 1.06 -7.69
CA TYR A 70 24.64 1.84 -7.95
C TYR A 70 25.93 1.04 -7.69
N ALA A 71 25.98 0.30 -6.58
CA ALA A 71 27.12 -0.55 -6.24
C ALA A 71 27.30 -1.68 -7.26
N GLN A 72 26.21 -2.31 -7.69
CA GLN A 72 26.27 -3.39 -8.67
C GLN A 72 26.70 -2.90 -10.05
N ASP A 73 26.19 -1.77 -10.52
CA ASP A 73 26.58 -1.17 -11.80
C ASP A 73 28.07 -0.82 -11.84
N ALA A 74 28.60 -0.34 -10.72
CA ALA A 74 30.02 -0.08 -10.58
C ALA A 74 30.86 -1.37 -10.70
N GLU A 75 30.43 -2.47 -10.06
CA GLU A 75 31.09 -3.78 -10.13
C GLU A 75 31.01 -4.38 -11.53
N MET A 76 29.83 -4.37 -12.17
CA MET A 76 29.64 -4.85 -13.55
C MET A 76 30.50 -4.05 -14.54
N GLY A 77 30.60 -2.73 -14.37
CA GLY A 77 31.48 -1.90 -15.18
C GLY A 77 32.96 -2.21 -14.98
N GLN A 78 33.39 -2.59 -13.77
CA GLN A 78 34.75 -3.07 -13.52
C GLN A 78 34.99 -4.44 -14.16
N LEU A 79 34.07 -5.38 -13.99
CA LEU A 79 34.16 -6.73 -14.54
C LEU A 79 34.19 -6.73 -16.06
N SER A 80 33.36 -5.90 -16.70
CA SER A 80 33.35 -5.70 -18.15
C SER A 80 34.71 -5.21 -18.65
N ARG A 81 35.36 -4.30 -17.92
CA ARG A 81 36.70 -3.81 -18.28
C ARG A 81 37.80 -4.84 -18.08
N SER A 82 37.72 -5.69 -17.05
CA SER A 82 38.77 -6.66 -16.73
C SER A 82 38.64 -7.98 -17.49
N THR A 83 37.42 -8.42 -17.81
CA THR A 83 37.15 -9.75 -18.38
C THR A 83 36.50 -9.70 -19.77
N GLY A 84 36.09 -8.51 -20.22
CA GLY A 84 35.25 -8.36 -21.42
C GLY A 84 33.79 -8.81 -21.21
N ARG A 85 33.44 -9.30 -20.01
CA ARG A 85 32.09 -9.77 -19.67
C ARG A 85 31.47 -8.90 -18.58
N PRO A 86 30.23 -8.42 -18.75
CA PRO A 86 29.59 -7.56 -17.75
C PRO A 86 29.04 -8.31 -16.53
N PHE A 87 29.01 -9.64 -16.55
CA PHE A 87 28.44 -10.47 -15.48
C PHE A 87 29.39 -11.60 -15.05
N PRO A 88 29.43 -11.93 -13.75
CA PRO A 88 30.08 -13.14 -13.29
C PRO A 88 29.27 -14.37 -13.68
N ILE A 89 29.89 -15.55 -13.64
CA ILE A 89 29.14 -16.81 -13.75
C ILE A 89 28.31 -16.96 -12.46
N PRO A 90 27.00 -17.27 -12.52
CA PRO A 90 26.20 -17.47 -11.31
C PRO A 90 26.85 -18.44 -10.34
N GLY A 91 26.85 -18.11 -9.03
CA GLY A 91 27.46 -18.95 -7.99
C GLY A 91 29.00 -18.85 -7.90
N THR A 92 29.65 -18.10 -8.77
CA THR A 92 31.12 -17.92 -8.73
C THR A 92 31.57 -16.66 -8.01
N ASN A 93 30.64 -15.73 -7.75
CA ASN A 93 30.91 -14.50 -7.00
C ASN A 93 29.85 -14.32 -5.90
N PRO A 94 30.09 -14.83 -4.67
CA PRO A 94 29.13 -14.77 -3.58
C PRO A 94 28.67 -13.36 -3.22
N ARG A 95 29.54 -12.35 -3.41
CA ARG A 95 29.18 -10.94 -3.16
C ARG A 95 28.21 -10.39 -4.19
N PHE A 96 28.36 -10.81 -5.45
CA PHE A 96 27.43 -10.45 -6.50
C PHE A 96 26.08 -11.11 -6.25
N ASP A 97 26.07 -12.43 -6.00
CA ASP A 97 24.86 -13.20 -5.72
C ASP A 97 24.11 -12.68 -4.46
N GLU A 98 24.84 -12.31 -3.40
CA GLU A 98 24.24 -11.69 -2.21
C GLU A 98 23.58 -10.34 -2.55
N ARG A 99 24.23 -9.52 -3.38
CA ARG A 99 23.67 -8.22 -3.78
C ARG A 99 22.43 -8.38 -4.66
N GLU A 100 22.40 -9.41 -5.51
CA GLU A 100 21.21 -9.74 -6.28
C GLU A 100 20.03 -10.09 -5.38
N ALA A 101 20.23 -10.98 -4.42
CA ALA A 101 19.21 -11.31 -3.44
C ALA A 101 18.74 -10.09 -2.63
N GLN A 102 19.64 -9.15 -2.32
CA GLN A 102 19.27 -7.89 -1.66
C GLN A 102 18.45 -6.95 -2.57
N LEU A 103 18.72 -6.92 -3.87
CA LEU A 103 17.93 -6.15 -4.83
C LEU A 103 16.51 -6.71 -4.96
N ASP A 104 16.39 -8.03 -5.08
CA ASP A 104 15.10 -8.72 -5.11
C ASP A 104 14.31 -8.48 -3.81
N ALA A 105 14.98 -8.59 -2.66
CA ALA A 105 14.36 -8.32 -1.36
C ALA A 105 13.92 -6.85 -1.22
N ALA A 106 14.68 -5.91 -1.76
CA ALA A 106 14.31 -4.50 -1.77
C ALA A 106 13.10 -4.24 -2.69
N GLU A 107 13.05 -4.85 -3.87
CA GLU A 107 11.90 -4.78 -4.77
C GLU A 107 10.65 -5.37 -4.11
N GLN A 108 10.75 -6.59 -3.58
CA GLN A 108 9.63 -7.25 -2.90
C GLN A 108 9.13 -6.42 -1.70
N GLY A 109 10.05 -5.91 -0.87
CA GLY A 109 9.71 -5.07 0.27
C GLY A 109 8.97 -3.79 -0.14
N LEU A 110 9.35 -3.18 -1.27
CA LEU A 110 8.65 -2.03 -1.84
C LEU A 110 7.21 -2.38 -2.20
N PHE A 111 6.98 -3.44 -2.98
CA PHE A 111 5.63 -3.82 -3.41
C PHE A 111 4.74 -4.33 -2.28
N VAL A 112 5.30 -5.01 -1.28
CA VAL A 112 4.57 -5.41 -0.07
C VAL A 112 4.12 -4.17 0.70
N ALA A 113 5.02 -3.20 0.93
CA ALA A 113 4.67 -1.97 1.63
C ALA A 113 3.69 -1.10 0.83
N ALA A 114 3.85 -1.02 -0.49
CA ALA A 114 2.92 -0.32 -1.37
C ALA A 114 1.50 -0.93 -1.31
N GLY A 115 1.40 -2.25 -1.40
CA GLY A 115 0.13 -2.97 -1.25
C GLY A 115 -0.50 -2.76 0.13
N ALA A 116 0.29 -2.85 1.20
CA ALA A 116 -0.20 -2.59 2.56
C ALA A 116 -0.70 -1.14 2.74
N SER A 117 -0.08 -0.16 2.07
CA SER A 117 -0.57 1.23 2.05
C SER A 117 -1.97 1.33 1.44
N LEU A 118 -2.21 0.66 0.31
CA LEU A 118 -3.51 0.62 -0.36
C LEU A 118 -4.56 -0.14 0.44
N ASP A 119 -4.19 -1.27 1.06
CA ASP A 119 -5.10 -2.06 1.91
C ASP A 119 -5.56 -1.25 3.13
N CYS A 120 -4.64 -0.52 3.79
CA CYS A 120 -5.00 0.41 4.86
C CYS A 120 -5.87 1.57 4.37
N LEU A 121 -5.58 2.14 3.19
CA LEU A 121 -6.40 3.20 2.59
C LEU A 121 -7.83 2.71 2.28
N ALA A 122 -7.94 1.48 1.77
CA ALA A 122 -9.21 0.82 1.49
C ALA A 122 -10.03 0.62 2.78
N ALA A 123 -9.39 0.20 3.87
CA ALA A 123 -10.04 0.07 5.16
C ALA A 123 -10.56 1.42 5.70
N VAL A 124 -9.76 2.50 5.57
CA VAL A 124 -10.19 3.86 5.92
C VAL A 124 -11.38 4.28 5.06
N LEU A 125 -11.33 4.05 3.75
CA LEU A 125 -12.46 4.35 2.87
C LEU A 125 -13.72 3.60 3.27
N ALA A 126 -13.62 2.30 3.52
CA ALA A 126 -14.75 1.49 3.96
C ALA A 126 -15.36 2.01 5.26
N GLY A 127 -14.53 2.42 6.22
CA GLY A 127 -14.97 3.06 7.47
C GLY A 127 -15.70 4.38 7.24
N VAL A 128 -15.05 5.32 6.54
CA VAL A 128 -15.60 6.66 6.27
C VAL A 128 -16.87 6.60 5.40
N ALA A 129 -16.92 5.73 4.40
CA ALA A 129 -18.10 5.53 3.56
C ALA A 129 -19.21 4.73 4.26
N GLY A 130 -18.95 4.12 5.40
CA GLY A 130 -19.95 3.30 6.12
C GLY A 130 -20.26 1.98 5.39
N LEU A 131 -19.30 1.40 4.67
CA LEU A 131 -19.52 0.10 4.00
C LEU A 131 -19.82 -0.97 5.06
N ARG A 132 -20.86 -1.79 4.83
CA ARG A 132 -21.34 -2.84 5.74
C ARG A 132 -20.46 -4.10 5.64
N THR A 133 -19.17 -3.94 5.90
CA THR A 133 -18.15 -4.98 5.81
C THR A 133 -17.15 -4.86 6.96
N PRO A 134 -16.61 -5.97 7.48
CA PRO A 134 -15.55 -5.92 8.49
C PRO A 134 -14.33 -5.17 7.95
N ILE A 135 -14.09 -3.94 8.43
CA ILE A 135 -13.01 -3.06 7.92
C ILE A 135 -11.62 -3.66 8.10
N GLN A 136 -11.45 -4.55 9.09
CA GLN A 136 -10.23 -5.31 9.34
C GLN A 136 -9.84 -6.27 8.20
N ARG A 137 -10.80 -6.62 7.34
CA ARG A 137 -10.63 -7.58 6.24
C ARG A 137 -10.79 -6.94 4.87
N VAL A 138 -10.93 -5.61 4.84
CA VAL A 138 -11.00 -4.87 3.58
C VAL A 138 -9.57 -4.77 3.04
N ASP A 139 -9.42 -5.18 1.80
CA ASP A 139 -8.24 -4.93 1.00
C ASP A 139 -8.61 -4.04 -0.18
N TYR A 140 -7.60 -3.52 -0.86
CA TYR A 140 -7.84 -2.68 -2.03
C TYR A 140 -8.56 -3.45 -3.17
N GLY A 141 -8.27 -4.74 -3.32
CA GLY A 141 -8.90 -5.61 -4.33
C GLY A 141 -10.42 -5.70 -4.20
N MET A 142 -10.95 -5.63 -2.99
CA MET A 142 -12.39 -5.57 -2.74
C MET A 142 -13.02 -4.29 -3.32
N LEU A 143 -12.31 -3.17 -3.33
CA LEU A 143 -12.83 -1.87 -3.76
C LEU A 143 -12.58 -1.58 -5.24
N THR A 144 -11.75 -2.39 -5.90
CA THR A 144 -11.46 -2.21 -7.32
C THR A 144 -12.56 -2.75 -8.22
N PRO A 145 -12.92 -2.01 -9.28
CA PRO A 145 -13.73 -2.57 -10.35
C PRO A 145 -12.93 -3.66 -11.10
N LEU A 146 -13.64 -4.68 -11.55
CA LEU A 146 -13.15 -5.79 -12.38
C LEU A 146 -12.76 -5.34 -13.80
N ARG A 147 -13.13 -4.11 -14.20
CA ARG A 147 -12.83 -3.51 -15.51
C ARG A 147 -12.07 -2.20 -15.37
N VAL A 148 -11.09 -2.02 -16.26
CA VAL A 148 -10.09 -0.93 -16.23
C VAL A 148 -10.50 0.28 -17.07
N ALA A 149 -11.61 0.22 -17.82
CA ALA A 149 -12.00 1.30 -18.74
C ALA A 149 -13.52 1.46 -18.91
N GLY A 150 -13.95 2.71 -19.07
CA GLY A 150 -15.34 3.09 -19.36
C GLY A 150 -16.13 3.63 -18.17
N ALA A 151 -17.38 4.04 -18.42
CA ALA A 151 -18.32 4.41 -17.37
C ALA A 151 -18.63 3.16 -16.52
N ARG A 152 -18.24 3.19 -15.25
CA ARG A 152 -18.38 2.05 -14.33
C ARG A 152 -19.82 1.91 -13.87
N THR A 153 -20.31 0.69 -13.92
CA THR A 153 -21.66 0.29 -13.51
C THR A 153 -21.58 -0.77 -12.40
N GLU A 154 -22.69 -1.07 -11.73
CA GLU A 154 -22.71 -2.05 -10.63
C GLU A 154 -22.17 -3.45 -11.03
N VAL A 155 -22.35 -3.87 -12.29
CA VAL A 155 -21.84 -5.16 -12.80
C VAL A 155 -20.31 -5.22 -12.89
N ASP A 156 -19.62 -4.09 -12.80
CA ASP A 156 -18.18 -4.02 -12.87
C ASP A 156 -17.51 -4.25 -11.50
N TYR A 157 -18.26 -4.49 -10.42
CA TYR A 157 -17.71 -4.64 -9.07
C TYR A 157 -17.83 -6.06 -8.51
N ASP A 158 -16.89 -6.41 -7.62
CA ASP A 158 -16.92 -7.69 -6.91
C ASP A 158 -18.21 -7.85 -6.08
N ARG A 159 -18.77 -9.06 -6.06
CA ARG A 159 -19.99 -9.40 -5.29
C ARG A 159 -19.84 -9.12 -3.79
N ARG A 160 -18.63 -9.11 -3.25
CA ARG A 160 -18.32 -8.71 -1.86
C ARG A 160 -18.61 -7.24 -1.66
N LEU A 161 -18.19 -6.38 -2.58
CA LEU A 161 -18.46 -4.95 -2.50
C LEU A 161 -19.95 -4.66 -2.64
N LEU A 162 -20.61 -5.25 -3.64
CA LEU A 162 -22.04 -5.04 -3.87
C LEU A 162 -22.89 -5.40 -2.64
N ARG A 163 -22.48 -6.43 -1.88
CA ARG A 163 -23.14 -6.81 -0.62
C ARG A 163 -22.85 -5.87 0.55
N ALA A 164 -21.74 -5.14 0.50
CA ALA A 164 -21.36 -4.17 1.53
C ALA A 164 -22.02 -2.79 1.32
N LEU A 165 -22.51 -2.51 0.11
CA LEU A 165 -23.21 -1.28 -0.23
C LEU A 165 -24.65 -1.28 0.29
N SER A 166 -25.14 -0.10 0.63
CA SER A 166 -26.57 0.15 0.80
C SER A 166 -27.25 0.20 -0.56
N PRO A 167 -28.58 0.02 -0.65
CA PRO A 167 -29.28 0.08 -1.93
C PRO A 167 -29.00 1.40 -2.67
N ALA A 168 -28.68 1.32 -3.97
CA ALA A 168 -28.20 2.46 -4.75
C ALA A 168 -29.20 3.62 -4.90
N HIS A 169 -30.49 3.39 -4.64
CA HIS A 169 -31.52 4.43 -4.63
C HIS A 169 -31.59 5.23 -3.32
N THR A 170 -30.79 4.87 -2.32
CA THR A 170 -30.68 5.61 -1.05
C THR A 170 -29.52 6.59 -1.11
N ASP A 171 -29.64 7.73 -0.43
CA ASP A 171 -28.57 8.72 -0.33
C ASP A 171 -27.25 8.11 0.13
N LEU A 172 -27.29 7.22 1.14
CA LEU A 172 -26.12 6.49 1.62
C LEU A 172 -25.53 5.58 0.54
N GLY A 173 -26.37 4.87 -0.22
CA GLY A 173 -25.91 4.01 -1.32
C GLY A 173 -25.22 4.79 -2.43
N GLN A 174 -25.78 5.95 -2.83
CA GLN A 174 -25.16 6.84 -3.82
C GLN A 174 -23.82 7.40 -3.33
N LEU A 175 -23.77 7.82 -2.08
CA LEU A 175 -22.57 8.33 -1.43
C LEU A 175 -21.46 7.26 -1.35
N GLN A 176 -21.82 6.02 -1.02
CA GLN A 176 -20.91 4.88 -0.98
C GLN A 176 -20.35 4.52 -2.36
N LEU A 177 -21.22 4.45 -3.38
CA LEU A 177 -20.82 4.21 -4.76
C LEU A 177 -19.92 5.35 -5.27
N GLY A 178 -20.25 6.60 -4.97
CA GLY A 178 -19.44 7.76 -5.30
C GLY A 178 -18.03 7.70 -4.70
N ALA A 179 -17.92 7.28 -3.44
CA ALA A 179 -16.62 7.12 -2.77
C ALA A 179 -15.74 6.04 -3.44
N VAL A 180 -16.32 4.88 -3.76
CA VAL A 180 -15.62 3.79 -4.46
C VAL A 180 -15.22 4.22 -5.88
N ALA A 181 -16.14 4.85 -6.61
CA ALA A 181 -15.86 5.35 -7.95
C ALA A 181 -14.70 6.36 -7.95
N ALA A 182 -14.71 7.28 -6.97
CA ALA A 182 -13.67 8.29 -6.81
C ALA A 182 -12.30 7.71 -6.45
N LEU A 183 -12.24 6.64 -5.64
CA LEU A 183 -10.98 5.90 -5.41
C LEU A 183 -10.37 5.43 -6.73
N GLY A 184 -11.16 4.73 -7.56
CA GLY A 184 -10.61 4.24 -8.81
C GLY A 184 -10.37 5.35 -9.84
N ALA A 185 -11.08 6.48 -9.78
CA ALA A 185 -10.75 7.66 -10.58
C ALA A 185 -9.42 8.30 -10.15
N ALA A 186 -9.13 8.34 -8.85
CA ALA A 186 -7.84 8.79 -8.33
C ALA A 186 -6.70 7.89 -8.81
N VAL A 187 -6.93 6.57 -8.87
CA VAL A 187 -5.94 5.59 -9.38
C VAL A 187 -5.68 5.79 -10.86
N ASP A 188 -6.73 5.91 -11.66
CA ASP A 188 -6.64 6.11 -13.11
C ASP A 188 -5.93 7.42 -13.45
N ALA A 189 -6.13 8.47 -12.64
CA ALA A 189 -5.49 9.77 -12.82
C ALA A 189 -4.03 9.82 -12.32
N SER A 190 -3.60 8.84 -11.52
CA SER A 190 -2.30 8.91 -10.83
C SER A 190 -1.13 8.34 -11.60
N GLY A 191 -1.37 7.47 -12.57
CA GLY A 191 -0.30 6.77 -13.29
C GLY A 191 -0.74 6.24 -14.65
N PRO A 192 0.18 5.62 -15.41
CA PRO A 192 -0.13 5.04 -16.71
C PRO A 192 -1.21 3.96 -16.63
N ALA A 193 -2.00 3.78 -17.68
CA ALA A 193 -3.05 2.75 -17.70
C ALA A 193 -2.51 1.37 -17.27
N GLY A 194 -3.20 0.73 -16.31
CA GLY A 194 -2.83 -0.59 -15.80
C GLY A 194 -1.67 -0.61 -14.78
N TRP A 195 -1.06 0.54 -14.43
CA TRP A 195 0.10 0.59 -13.51
C TRP A 195 -0.15 -0.13 -12.18
N LEU A 196 -1.37 -0.01 -11.64
CA LEU A 196 -1.68 -0.58 -10.33
C LEU A 196 -1.94 -2.10 -10.40
N LEU A 197 -2.62 -2.56 -11.45
CA LEU A 197 -2.79 -3.99 -11.70
C LEU A 197 -1.43 -4.66 -11.91
N TRP A 198 -0.56 -3.99 -12.68
CA TRP A 198 0.81 -4.43 -12.85
C TRP A 198 1.54 -4.54 -11.51
N ALA A 199 1.50 -3.49 -10.67
CA ALA A 199 2.16 -3.49 -9.36
C ALA A 199 1.65 -4.62 -8.44
N PHE A 200 0.34 -4.91 -8.45
CA PHE A 200 -0.21 -6.06 -7.70
C PHE A 200 0.22 -7.40 -8.28
N GLY A 201 0.27 -7.52 -9.61
CA GLY A 201 0.81 -8.71 -10.25
C GLY A 201 2.26 -8.96 -9.84
N VAL A 202 3.10 -7.91 -9.78
CA VAL A 202 4.49 -8.04 -9.30
C VAL A 202 4.53 -8.43 -7.82
N ARG A 203 3.76 -7.78 -6.94
CA ARG A 203 3.64 -8.17 -5.52
C ARG A 203 3.30 -9.67 -5.38
N ASN A 204 2.31 -10.13 -6.14
CA ASN A 204 1.88 -11.52 -6.12
C ASN A 204 2.98 -12.45 -6.64
N MET A 205 3.67 -12.05 -7.71
CA MET A 205 4.79 -12.78 -8.27
C MET A 205 5.90 -12.97 -7.24
N SER A 206 6.30 -11.92 -6.52
CA SER A 206 7.36 -11.98 -5.51
C SER A 206 6.99 -12.78 -4.26
N VAL A 207 5.71 -12.97 -3.96
CA VAL A 207 5.26 -13.64 -2.73
C VAL A 207 4.93 -15.11 -2.94
N HIS A 208 4.26 -15.47 -4.05
CA HIS A 208 3.71 -16.82 -4.21
C HIS A 208 3.74 -17.37 -5.64
N ARG A 209 4.35 -16.67 -6.61
CA ARG A 209 4.52 -17.19 -7.97
C ARG A 209 6.00 -17.35 -8.33
N GLU A 210 6.23 -17.94 -9.50
CA GLU A 210 7.58 -18.11 -10.02
C GLU A 210 8.22 -16.75 -10.37
N HIS A 211 9.51 -16.63 -10.09
CA HIS A 211 10.30 -15.47 -10.48
C HIS A 211 10.66 -15.58 -11.96
N ARG A 212 10.69 -14.45 -12.67
CA ARG A 212 11.01 -14.45 -14.11
C ARG A 212 12.51 -14.56 -14.33
N MET A 213 12.89 -15.11 -15.49
CA MET A 213 14.25 -14.93 -15.99
C MET A 213 14.54 -13.44 -16.06
N GLU A 214 15.63 -13.05 -15.43
CA GLU A 214 16.08 -11.67 -15.46
C GLU A 214 16.64 -11.35 -16.85
N LEU A 215 16.16 -10.26 -17.45
CA LEU A 215 16.76 -9.71 -18.65
C LEU A 215 17.46 -8.40 -18.30
N ILE A 216 18.72 -8.36 -18.67
CA ILE A 216 19.55 -7.20 -18.48
C ILE A 216 19.98 -6.68 -19.84
N SER A 217 19.65 -5.42 -20.13
CA SER A 217 20.16 -4.72 -21.31
C SER A 217 21.42 -3.95 -20.92
N THR A 218 22.43 -3.97 -21.79
CA THR A 218 23.64 -3.16 -21.61
C THR A 218 23.77 -2.17 -22.75
N ALA A 219 23.75 -0.88 -22.43
CA ALA A 219 23.97 0.20 -23.38
C ALA A 219 25.25 0.97 -23.03
N ARG A 220 25.97 1.50 -24.02
CA ARG A 220 27.02 2.51 -23.74
C ARG A 220 26.37 3.88 -23.59
N SER A 221 26.53 4.50 -22.44
CA SER A 221 26.13 5.90 -22.25
C SER A 221 26.94 6.80 -23.19
N THR A 222 26.26 7.42 -24.15
CA THR A 222 26.85 8.43 -25.05
C THR A 222 27.41 9.64 -24.31
N ARG A 223 26.87 9.93 -23.11
CA ARG A 223 27.20 11.11 -22.31
C ARG A 223 28.34 10.89 -21.29
N ARG A 224 28.57 9.65 -20.87
CA ARG A 224 29.55 9.32 -19.80
C ARG A 224 30.58 8.26 -20.19
N GLY A 225 30.48 7.66 -21.39
CA GLY A 225 31.36 6.56 -21.81
C GLY A 225 31.29 5.30 -20.93
N ARG A 226 30.36 5.26 -19.98
CA ARG A 226 30.14 4.15 -19.05
C ARG A 226 29.08 3.22 -19.61
N MET A 227 29.24 1.92 -19.37
CA MET A 227 28.17 0.95 -19.55
C MET A 227 27.03 1.30 -18.60
N VAL A 228 25.84 1.48 -19.16
CA VAL A 228 24.56 1.54 -18.46
C VAL A 228 23.99 0.14 -18.54
N VAL A 229 23.52 -0.34 -17.40
CA VAL A 229 22.88 -1.63 -17.28
C VAL A 229 21.43 -1.33 -16.91
N ASP A 230 20.49 -1.75 -17.74
CA ASP A 230 19.06 -1.59 -17.50
C ASP A 230 18.50 -2.93 -17.05
N ARG A 231 17.89 -2.99 -15.87
CA ARG A 231 17.13 -4.18 -15.44
C ARG A 231 15.71 -4.04 -15.92
N LEU A 232 15.22 -4.99 -16.69
CA LEU A 232 13.88 -4.87 -17.28
C LEU A 232 12.86 -5.62 -16.42
N GLY A 233 11.81 -4.91 -15.99
CA GLY A 233 10.69 -5.51 -15.28
C GLY A 233 9.80 -6.36 -16.20
N PRO A 234 9.04 -7.33 -15.68
CA PRO A 234 8.11 -8.12 -16.48
C PRO A 234 6.95 -7.26 -16.99
N ALA A 235 6.55 -7.38 -18.25
CA ALA A 235 5.37 -6.67 -18.77
C ALA A 235 4.06 -7.24 -18.20
N ASN A 236 3.98 -8.58 -18.05
CA ASN A 236 2.78 -9.30 -17.62
C ASN A 236 3.08 -10.20 -16.40
N PRO A 237 3.14 -9.64 -15.18
CA PRO A 237 3.51 -10.37 -13.97
C PRO A 237 2.45 -11.39 -13.50
N ASP A 238 1.23 -11.36 -14.08
CA ASP A 238 0.18 -12.32 -13.75
C ASP A 238 0.29 -13.69 -14.41
N GLN A 239 1.08 -13.79 -15.48
CA GLN A 239 1.24 -15.03 -16.21
C GLN A 239 2.36 -15.90 -15.62
N SER A 240 2.50 -17.12 -16.12
CA SER A 240 3.73 -17.89 -15.96
C SER A 240 4.80 -17.45 -16.97
N HIS A 241 6.06 -17.77 -16.72
CA HIS A 241 7.22 -17.53 -17.56
C HIS A 241 6.97 -18.02 -18.99
N MET A 242 6.61 -19.29 -19.13
CA MET A 242 6.29 -19.89 -20.43
C MET A 242 5.02 -19.32 -21.07
N ALA A 243 3.98 -19.02 -20.29
CA ALA A 243 2.74 -18.45 -20.85
C ALA A 243 2.96 -17.06 -21.44
N ALA A 244 3.75 -16.22 -20.77
CA ALA A 244 4.07 -14.90 -21.30
C ALA A 244 4.97 -14.96 -22.53
N LEU A 245 5.91 -15.92 -22.63
CA LEU A 245 6.75 -16.07 -23.83
C LEU A 245 5.91 -16.47 -25.04
N LYS A 246 4.94 -17.37 -24.83
CA LYS A 246 3.99 -17.78 -25.87
C LYS A 246 3.07 -16.62 -26.28
N THR A 247 2.57 -15.86 -25.30
CA THR A 247 1.67 -14.71 -25.56
C THR A 247 2.40 -13.58 -26.29
N ALA A 248 3.67 -13.37 -25.99
CA ALA A 248 4.52 -12.40 -26.66
C ALA A 248 4.95 -12.82 -28.07
N GLU A 249 4.46 -13.96 -28.59
CA GLU A 249 4.88 -14.54 -29.88
C GLU A 249 6.41 -14.62 -30.05
N TYR A 250 7.12 -14.85 -28.94
CA TYR A 250 8.59 -14.86 -28.87
C TYR A 250 9.28 -13.51 -29.15
N GLU A 251 8.53 -12.40 -29.20
CA GLU A 251 9.08 -11.05 -29.21
C GLU A 251 9.44 -10.60 -27.79
N LEU A 252 10.75 -10.56 -27.48
CA LEU A 252 11.24 -10.09 -26.18
C LEU A 252 10.74 -8.68 -25.81
N ALA A 253 10.44 -7.87 -26.82
CA ALA A 253 9.89 -6.54 -26.61
C ALA A 253 8.46 -6.54 -26.06
N GLN A 254 7.70 -7.61 -26.20
CA GLN A 254 6.37 -7.69 -25.59
C GLN A 254 6.41 -8.35 -24.20
N PHE A 255 7.56 -8.92 -23.84
CA PHE A 255 7.74 -9.68 -22.60
C PHE A 255 8.19 -8.81 -21.42
N TYR A 256 8.95 -7.76 -21.70
CA TYR A 256 9.54 -6.86 -20.70
C TYR A 256 9.08 -5.41 -20.87
N ILE A 257 9.09 -4.67 -19.77
CA ILE A 257 8.97 -3.21 -19.78
C ILE A 257 10.29 -2.62 -20.31
N HIS A 258 10.21 -1.71 -21.28
CA HIS A 258 11.35 -1.09 -21.95
C HIS A 258 11.91 0.13 -21.24
N GLU A 259 12.07 0.02 -19.93
CA GLU A 259 12.78 1.00 -19.12
C GLU A 259 13.48 0.29 -17.96
N ASP A 260 14.46 0.96 -17.37
CA ASP A 260 15.07 0.48 -16.14
C ASP A 260 14.01 0.37 -15.03
N LEU A 261 13.97 -0.78 -14.36
CA LEU A 261 13.05 -1.08 -13.28
C LEU A 261 13.08 -0.02 -12.17
N GLY A 262 14.25 0.56 -11.88
CA GLY A 262 14.37 1.66 -10.92
C GLY A 262 13.58 2.92 -11.33
N THR A 263 13.33 3.12 -12.62
CA THR A 263 12.42 4.16 -13.15
C THR A 263 10.97 3.78 -12.89
N THR A 264 10.58 2.55 -13.23
CA THR A 264 9.23 2.03 -12.99
C THR A 264 8.87 2.09 -11.50
N LEU A 265 9.76 1.65 -10.61
CA LEU A 265 9.56 1.67 -9.15
C LEU A 265 9.33 3.10 -8.62
N LYS A 266 10.07 4.09 -9.14
CA LYS A 266 9.84 5.51 -8.80
C LYS A 266 8.47 5.98 -9.30
N GLY A 267 8.10 5.61 -10.52
CA GLY A 267 6.80 5.91 -11.11
C GLY A 267 5.64 5.35 -10.28
N VAL A 268 5.75 4.09 -9.83
CA VAL A 268 4.77 3.46 -8.92
C VAL A 268 4.66 4.23 -7.61
N MET A 269 5.78 4.62 -6.98
CA MET A 269 5.75 5.38 -5.74
C MET A 269 5.08 6.75 -5.88
N SER A 270 5.36 7.46 -6.97
CA SER A 270 4.69 8.73 -7.29
C SER A 270 3.19 8.56 -7.56
N SER A 271 2.82 7.51 -8.31
CA SER A 271 1.42 7.19 -8.61
C SER A 271 0.65 6.82 -7.35
N LEU A 272 1.27 6.02 -6.47
CA LEU A 272 0.70 5.65 -5.18
C LEU A 272 0.50 6.87 -4.27
N SER A 273 1.49 7.77 -4.19
CA SER A 273 1.35 9.00 -3.40
C SER A 273 0.18 9.87 -3.90
N THR A 274 0.08 10.04 -5.23
CA THR A 274 -1.00 10.80 -5.87
C THR A 274 -2.37 10.16 -5.62
N THR A 275 -2.44 8.82 -5.66
CA THR A 275 -3.66 8.06 -5.35
C THR A 275 -4.12 8.31 -3.92
N VAL A 276 -3.18 8.28 -2.96
CA VAL A 276 -3.47 8.58 -1.54
C VAL A 276 -3.99 10.00 -1.39
N VAL A 277 -3.35 11.00 -2.01
CA VAL A 277 -3.80 12.41 -1.96
C VAL A 277 -5.22 12.55 -2.50
N GLY A 278 -5.49 12.02 -3.70
CA GLY A 278 -6.80 12.10 -4.33
C GLY A 278 -7.89 11.40 -3.51
N THR A 279 -7.59 10.22 -2.99
CA THR A 279 -8.54 9.46 -2.16
C THR A 279 -8.81 10.16 -0.84
N VAL A 280 -7.78 10.64 -0.14
CA VAL A 280 -7.94 11.34 1.14
C VAL A 280 -8.76 12.63 0.97
N ALA A 281 -8.59 13.36 -0.13
CA ALA A 281 -9.42 14.53 -0.42
C ALA A 281 -10.91 14.17 -0.50
N VAL A 282 -11.23 13.06 -1.17
CA VAL A 282 -12.61 12.53 -1.25
C VAL A 282 -13.11 12.12 0.14
N LEU A 283 -12.29 11.41 0.92
CA LEU A 283 -12.64 10.99 2.28
C LEU A 283 -12.91 12.18 3.20
N GLY A 284 -12.15 13.27 3.05
CA GLY A 284 -12.39 14.52 3.78
C GLY A 284 -13.78 15.10 3.52
N ASN A 285 -14.18 15.16 2.24
CA ASN A 285 -15.51 15.65 1.86
C ASN A 285 -16.61 14.70 2.36
N LEU A 286 -16.41 13.40 2.21
CA LEU A 286 -17.32 12.35 2.65
C LEU A 286 -17.58 12.41 4.16
N TRP A 287 -16.50 12.58 4.91
CA TRP A 287 -16.55 12.69 6.36
C TRP A 287 -17.31 13.95 6.79
N ALA A 288 -17.04 15.09 6.15
CA ALA A 288 -17.76 16.33 6.41
C ALA A 288 -19.25 16.22 6.07
N GLU A 289 -19.61 15.57 4.97
CA GLU A 289 -21.01 15.37 4.58
C GLU A 289 -21.76 14.51 5.61
N ARG A 290 -21.17 13.39 6.04
CA ARG A 290 -21.77 12.56 7.09
C ARG A 290 -21.95 13.35 8.40
N LYS A 291 -20.99 14.21 8.78
CA LYS A 291 -21.13 15.06 9.97
C LYS A 291 -22.34 15.99 9.88
N ALA A 292 -22.60 16.53 8.69
CA ALA A 292 -23.74 17.40 8.45
C ALA A 292 -25.08 16.64 8.38
N ARG A 293 -25.03 15.33 8.17
CA ARG A 293 -26.19 14.46 7.86
C ARG A 293 -26.20 13.20 8.73
N PRO A 294 -26.62 13.30 10.00
CA PRO A 294 -26.58 12.18 10.94
C PRO A 294 -27.38 10.94 10.49
N GLU A 295 -28.38 11.12 9.63
CA GLU A 295 -29.16 10.02 9.05
C GLU A 295 -28.34 9.08 8.14
N LEU A 296 -27.16 9.51 7.70
CA LEU A 296 -26.20 8.72 6.92
C LEU A 296 -25.26 7.88 7.81
N THR A 297 -25.51 7.83 9.11
CA THR A 297 -24.70 7.06 10.06
C THR A 297 -24.94 5.56 9.88
N VAL A 298 -23.86 4.79 9.95
CA VAL A 298 -23.89 3.33 9.87
C VAL A 298 -23.43 2.77 11.21
N SER A 299 -24.12 1.75 11.71
CA SER A 299 -23.74 1.04 12.94
C SER A 299 -22.33 0.47 12.81
N ALA A 300 -21.51 0.71 13.84
CA ALA A 300 -20.14 0.20 13.94
C ALA A 300 -20.12 -1.34 13.93
N SER A 301 -21.12 -2.00 14.51
CA SER A 301 -21.30 -3.45 14.47
C SER A 301 -21.53 -4.00 13.05
N ALA A 302 -21.97 -3.19 12.09
CA ALA A 302 -22.00 -3.58 10.68
C ALA A 302 -20.62 -3.55 10.02
N GLN A 303 -19.66 -2.84 10.62
CA GLN A 303 -18.30 -2.61 10.12
C GLN A 303 -17.22 -3.36 10.91
N TRP A 304 -17.59 -3.97 12.03
CA TRP A 304 -16.68 -4.68 12.92
C TRP A 304 -17.20 -6.06 13.23
N LYS A 305 -16.30 -7.04 13.28
CA LYS A 305 -16.62 -8.38 13.78
C LYS A 305 -15.60 -8.73 14.86
N PRO A 306 -16.03 -8.96 16.11
CA PRO A 306 -15.13 -9.39 17.17
C PRO A 306 -14.36 -10.63 16.74
N VAL A 307 -13.07 -10.67 17.08
CA VAL A 307 -12.24 -11.84 16.82
C VAL A 307 -12.67 -12.95 17.79
N SER A 308 -13.11 -14.09 17.27
CA SER A 308 -13.67 -15.18 18.07
C SER A 308 -12.63 -16.02 18.83
N ALA A 309 -11.35 -15.89 18.48
CA ALA A 309 -10.26 -16.65 19.08
C ALA A 309 -9.18 -15.71 19.61
N TYR A 310 -9.04 -15.65 20.93
CA TYR A 310 -7.93 -14.97 21.59
C TYR A 310 -6.67 -15.83 21.47
N GLN A 311 -5.77 -15.47 20.56
CA GLN A 311 -4.46 -16.11 20.42
C GLN A 311 -3.38 -15.17 20.93
N VAL A 312 -2.60 -15.63 21.91
CA VAL A 312 -1.47 -14.88 22.48
C VAL A 312 -0.17 -15.53 22.07
N PHE A 313 0.58 -14.85 21.19
CA PHE A 313 1.98 -15.20 20.94
C PHE A 313 2.85 -14.64 22.06
N LYS A 314 3.45 -15.52 22.87
CA LYS A 314 4.27 -15.12 24.03
C LYS A 314 5.71 -14.70 23.67
N GLY A 315 6.11 -14.82 22.41
CA GLY A 315 7.49 -14.62 21.97
C GLY A 315 8.31 -15.92 21.99
N TYR A 316 9.49 -15.88 21.38
CA TYR A 316 10.45 -17.01 21.36
C TYR A 316 11.28 -17.12 22.65
N GLU A 317 11.35 -16.04 23.42
CA GLU A 317 12.04 -15.97 24.73
C GLU A 317 11.23 -15.06 25.66
N PRO A 318 10.12 -15.56 26.26
CA PRO A 318 9.29 -14.76 27.15
C PRO A 318 10.02 -14.48 28.47
N GLY A 319 10.75 -13.37 28.53
CA GLY A 319 11.33 -12.83 29.75
C GLY A 319 10.42 -11.80 30.41
N PRO A 320 10.54 -11.57 31.74
CA PRO A 320 9.87 -10.47 32.40
C PRO A 320 10.55 -9.15 31.98
N MET A 321 10.17 -8.58 30.83
CA MET A 321 10.38 -7.15 30.64
C MET A 321 9.55 -6.46 31.72
N GLY A 322 10.23 -5.91 32.72
CA GLY A 322 9.63 -5.27 33.89
C GLY A 322 8.90 -3.99 33.52
N ILE A 323 7.75 -4.11 32.84
CA ILE A 323 6.73 -3.07 32.77
C ILE A 323 6.09 -3.05 34.17
N SER A 324 6.81 -2.47 35.14
CA SER A 324 6.41 -2.40 36.54
C SER A 324 5.18 -1.49 36.67
N SER A 325 4.04 -2.13 36.85
CA SER A 325 2.69 -1.55 36.75
C SER A 325 2.31 -0.56 37.86
N GLU A 326 3.23 -0.14 38.72
CA GLU A 326 2.91 0.77 39.84
C GLU A 326 3.72 2.07 39.88
N LYS A 327 4.86 2.16 39.17
CA LYS A 327 5.71 3.37 39.16
C LYS A 327 6.24 3.78 37.78
N SER A 328 5.97 3.00 36.74
CA SER A 328 6.37 3.33 35.39
C SER A 328 5.35 4.29 34.76
N ALA A 329 5.77 5.53 34.49
CA ALA A 329 4.97 6.45 33.69
C ALA A 329 4.96 5.96 32.23
N LEU A 330 3.77 5.65 31.69
CA LEU A 330 3.64 5.38 30.26
C LEU A 330 3.75 6.72 29.52
N ILE A 331 4.92 6.99 28.95
CA ILE A 331 5.12 8.17 28.11
C ILE A 331 4.56 7.82 26.73
N MET A 332 3.51 8.53 26.32
CA MET A 332 2.88 8.35 25.01
C MET A 332 2.67 9.69 24.31
N HIS A 333 2.57 9.64 22.99
CA HIS A 333 2.23 10.81 22.20
C HIS A 333 0.81 11.30 22.58
N PRO A 334 0.54 12.62 22.67
CA PRO A 334 -0.76 13.14 23.09
C PRO A 334 -1.96 12.61 22.29
N SER A 335 -1.76 12.35 20.99
CA SER A 335 -2.83 11.79 20.15
C SER A 335 -3.16 10.33 20.50
N ASP A 336 -2.21 9.55 21.01
CA ASP A 336 -2.46 8.18 21.49
C ASP A 336 -3.13 8.20 22.86
N ALA A 337 -2.77 9.16 23.72
CA ALA A 337 -3.48 9.39 24.98
C ALA A 337 -4.96 9.72 24.75
N ARG A 338 -5.29 10.53 23.73
CA ARG A 338 -6.69 10.83 23.36
C ARG A 338 -7.43 9.58 22.91
N ARG A 339 -6.84 8.74 22.06
CA ARG A 339 -7.44 7.46 21.61
C ARG A 339 -7.73 6.52 22.77
N MET A 340 -6.75 6.33 23.65
CA MET A 340 -6.89 5.50 24.85
C MET A 340 -7.97 6.03 25.80
N LYS A 341 -8.09 7.36 25.93
CA LYS A 341 -9.17 8.00 26.70
C LYS A 341 -10.53 7.81 26.04
N ALA A 342 -10.63 7.98 24.72
CA ALA A 342 -11.87 7.79 23.95
C ALA A 342 -12.39 6.35 24.07
N GLY A 343 -11.51 5.35 24.08
CA GLY A 343 -11.86 3.95 24.35
C GLY A 343 -12.00 3.58 25.83
N GLY A 344 -12.00 4.56 26.75
CA GLY A 344 -12.20 4.31 28.18
C GLY A 344 -11.06 3.58 28.92
N LEU A 345 -9.89 3.42 28.29
CA LEU A 345 -8.75 2.66 28.84
C LEU A 345 -7.89 3.48 29.81
N ILE A 346 -7.95 4.81 29.74
CA ILE A 346 -7.23 5.72 30.65
C ILE A 346 -8.24 6.66 31.31
N LYS A 347 -8.28 6.66 32.65
CA LYS A 347 -9.07 7.63 33.42
C LYS A 347 -8.38 9.00 33.38
N PRO A 348 -9.11 10.12 33.28
CA PRO A 348 -8.51 11.44 33.44
C PRO A 348 -7.83 11.50 34.81
N VAL A 349 -6.56 11.92 34.82
CA VAL A 349 -5.85 12.27 36.05
C VAL A 349 -6.63 13.44 36.67
N ARG A 350 -7.14 13.25 37.89
CA ARG A 350 -7.88 14.28 38.63
C ARG A 350 -6.95 15.39 39.10
#